data_AF-A5DTV3-F1
#
_entry.id   AF-A5DTV3-F1
#
_cell.length_a   1.000
_cell.length_b   1.000
_cell.length_c   1.000
_cell.angle_alpha   90.00
_cell.angle_beta   90.00
_cell.angle_gamma   90.00
#
_symmetry.space_group_name_H-M   'P 1'
#
loop_
_entity.id
_entity.type
_entity.pdbx_description
1 polymer ?
#
loop_
_entity_poly.entity_id
_entity_poly.type
_entity_poly.pdbx_seq_one_letter_code
_entity_poly.pdbx_strand_id
1 'polypeptide(L)'
;MTVDDHDVSGFQGLMSSLNLDPTQFKQYDPLLFPQFTFQQLLNLKLEIESQLSILGNLLSQKYGADMNTPLVSPDGFPRSDIDVVTIRLLRVQIIRLRNDYKDVLKVLENKMEEEFKRLQAEEPESAKLDATKESHQKQGEMAGSALEHTYTPFAIVKEVIAGGPAEAAGLEEEDKIVLFDGDIHSLNNESLQRLVERVRRKNGLNILMKVQRREKSINLTLRPTDQWGGKGLLGCRIVPINS
;
A
#
# COMPACT_ATOMS: atom_id res chain seq x y z
N MET A 1 37.25 -24.46 41.94
CA MET A 1 35.91 -24.87 41.52
C MET A 1 35.98 -25.16 40.03
N THR A 2 36.11 -26.44 39.69
CA THR A 2 35.96 -26.93 38.32
C THR A 2 34.48 -26.88 37.99
N VAL A 3 34.11 -26.12 36.96
CA VAL A 3 32.74 -26.10 36.45
C VAL A 3 32.57 -27.40 35.67
N ASP A 4 31.61 -28.24 36.07
CA ASP A 4 31.36 -29.53 35.43
C ASP A 4 30.90 -29.31 33.97
N ASP A 5 31.63 -29.86 33.00
CA ASP A 5 31.37 -29.75 31.55
C ASP A 5 30.02 -30.38 31.11
N HIS A 6 29.34 -31.10 32.01
CA HIS A 6 28.02 -31.70 31.74
C HIS A 6 26.87 -30.68 31.71
N ASP A 7 26.99 -29.53 32.39
CA ASP A 7 25.93 -28.51 32.42
C ASP A 7 25.91 -27.63 31.15
N VAL A 8 27.07 -27.42 30.53
CA VAL A 8 27.20 -26.58 29.32
C VAL A 8 26.51 -27.24 28.12
N SER A 9 26.57 -28.56 28.03
CA SER A 9 25.94 -29.35 26.97
C SER A 9 24.41 -29.31 27.05
N GLY A 10 23.84 -29.34 28.26
CA GLY A 10 22.41 -29.17 28.49
C GLY A 10 21.92 -27.78 28.12
N PHE A 11 22.68 -26.74 28.49
CA PHE A 11 22.38 -25.36 28.14
C PHE A 11 22.45 -25.12 26.63
N GLN A 12 23.43 -25.70 25.94
CA GLN A 12 23.59 -25.56 24.49
C GLN A 12 22.48 -26.29 23.71
N GLY A 13 22.03 -27.47 24.19
CA GLY A 13 20.87 -28.16 23.63
C GLY A 13 19.57 -27.37 23.81
N LEU A 14 19.35 -26.78 24.98
CA LEU A 14 18.21 -25.90 25.25
C LEU A 14 18.26 -24.64 24.37
N MET A 15 19.41 -23.99 24.24
CA MET A 15 19.58 -22.84 23.35
C MET A 15 19.39 -23.19 21.88
N SER A 16 19.76 -24.42 21.46
CA SER A 16 19.52 -24.89 20.10
C SER A 16 18.03 -25.17 19.84
N SER A 17 17.28 -25.64 20.84
CA SER A 17 15.82 -25.82 20.74
C SER A 17 15.02 -24.51 20.83
N LEU A 18 15.61 -23.47 21.44
CA LEU A 18 15.04 -22.13 21.60
C LEU A 18 15.38 -21.21 20.42
N ASN A 19 16.50 -21.47 19.75
CA ASN A 19 16.78 -20.93 18.41
C ASN A 19 15.81 -21.61 17.46
N LEU A 20 14.64 -21.01 17.28
CA LEU A 20 13.71 -21.32 16.19
C LEU A 20 14.53 -21.60 14.94
N ASP A 21 14.52 -22.86 14.50
CA ASP A 21 15.53 -23.39 13.59
C ASP A 21 15.72 -22.46 12.38
N PRO A 22 16.97 -22.22 11.93
CA PRO A 22 17.20 -21.49 10.67
C PRO A 22 16.57 -22.21 9.46
N THR A 23 16.17 -23.48 9.63
CA THR A 23 15.40 -24.25 8.65
C THR A 23 13.93 -23.85 8.61
N GLN A 24 13.39 -23.31 9.71
CA GLN A 24 12.00 -22.89 9.83
C GLN A 24 11.81 -21.40 9.48
N PHE A 25 12.78 -20.55 9.85
CA PHE A 25 12.74 -19.11 9.56
C PHE A 25 14.02 -18.68 8.84
N LYS A 26 13.85 -18.25 7.60
CA LYS A 26 14.95 -17.86 6.73
C LYS A 26 15.50 -16.52 7.18
N GLN A 27 16.81 -16.45 7.37
CA GLN A 27 17.52 -15.19 7.57
C GLN A 27 17.89 -14.60 6.22
N TYR A 28 17.79 -13.29 6.12
CA TYR A 28 18.10 -12.55 4.91
C TYR A 28 19.35 -11.70 5.15
N ASP A 29 20.17 -11.56 4.11
CA ASP A 29 21.31 -10.64 4.13
C ASP A 29 20.92 -9.34 3.42
N PRO A 30 20.83 -8.20 4.13
CA PRO A 30 20.49 -6.92 3.54
C PRO A 30 21.41 -6.47 2.41
N LEU A 31 22.66 -6.95 2.39
CA LEU A 31 23.65 -6.59 1.37
C LEU A 31 23.33 -7.18 -0.01
N LEU A 32 22.51 -8.23 -0.06
CA LEU A 32 22.13 -8.90 -1.31
C LEU A 32 20.90 -8.27 -1.97
N PHE A 33 20.10 -7.51 -1.23
CA PHE A 33 18.85 -6.93 -1.74
C PHE A 33 19.01 -6.08 -3.01
N PRO A 34 20.04 -5.20 -3.13
CA PRO A 34 20.22 -4.39 -4.34
C PRO A 34 20.44 -5.23 -5.61
N GLN A 35 20.98 -6.45 -5.47
CA GLN A 35 21.34 -7.31 -6.60
C GLN A 35 20.14 -8.10 -7.16
N PHE A 36 19.06 -8.26 -6.38
CA PHE A 36 17.90 -9.03 -6.81
C PHE A 36 17.07 -8.32 -7.88
N THR A 37 16.47 -9.07 -8.79
CA THR A 37 15.54 -8.51 -9.78
C THR A 37 14.25 -8.01 -9.12
N PHE A 38 13.50 -7.13 -9.79
CA PHE A 38 12.24 -6.61 -9.26
C PHE A 38 11.25 -7.71 -8.86
N GLN A 39 11.10 -8.74 -9.70
CA GLN A 39 10.24 -9.89 -9.42
C GLN A 39 10.73 -10.71 -8.22
N GLN A 40 12.05 -10.86 -8.06
CA GLN A 40 12.63 -11.52 -6.89
C GLN A 40 12.36 -10.74 -5.60
N LEU A 41 12.48 -9.41 -5.64
CA LEU A 41 12.16 -8.55 -4.49
C LEU A 41 10.68 -8.63 -4.10
N LEU A 42 9.76 -8.71 -5.07
CA LEU A 42 8.33 -8.92 -4.79
C LEU A 42 8.05 -10.27 -4.13
N ASN A 43 8.66 -11.35 -4.62
CA ASN A 43 8.51 -12.67 -4.01
C ASN A 43 9.09 -12.68 -2.59
N LEU A 44 10.25 -12.06 -2.39
CA LEU A 44 10.89 -11.96 -1.08
C LEU A 44 10.06 -11.12 -0.10
N LYS A 45 9.42 -10.04 -0.58
CA LYS A 45 8.44 -9.27 0.19
C LYS A 45 7.32 -10.16 0.74
N LEU A 46 6.68 -10.94 -0.14
CA LEU A 46 5.60 -11.86 0.23
C LEU A 46 6.08 -12.95 1.20
N GLU A 47 7.31 -13.46 1.00
CA GLU A 47 7.93 -14.45 1.89
C GLU A 47 8.10 -13.89 3.31
N ILE A 48 8.63 -12.68 3.44
CA ILE A 48 8.82 -12.02 4.74
C ILE A 48 7.48 -11.71 5.41
N GLU A 49 6.48 -11.23 4.68
CA GLU A 49 5.13 -10.99 5.21
C GLU A 49 4.48 -12.26 5.77
N SER A 50 4.64 -13.38 5.05
CA SER A 50 4.18 -14.69 5.50
C SER A 50 4.87 -15.11 6.81
N GLN A 51 6.20 -14.98 6.89
CA GLN A 51 6.96 -15.31 8.10
C GLN A 51 6.56 -14.43 9.29
N LEU A 52 6.38 -13.12 9.08
CA LEU A 52 5.92 -12.19 10.10
C LEU A 52 4.52 -12.57 10.63
N SER A 53 3.63 -12.99 9.74
CA SER A 53 2.30 -13.49 10.12
C SER A 53 2.39 -14.75 10.99
N ILE A 54 3.22 -15.72 10.58
CA ILE A 54 3.43 -16.97 11.34
C ILE A 54 3.99 -16.67 12.73
N LEU A 55 5.04 -15.85 12.82
CA LEU A 55 5.67 -15.50 14.10
C LEU A 55 4.73 -14.70 15.00
N GLY A 56 3.94 -13.78 14.44
CA GLY A 56 2.93 -13.01 15.18
C GLY A 56 1.79 -13.90 15.71
N ASN A 57 1.31 -14.84 14.90
CA ASN A 57 0.29 -15.81 15.32
C ASN A 57 0.85 -16.74 16.41
N LEU A 58 2.09 -17.19 16.29
CA LEU A 58 2.74 -18.03 17.29
C LEU A 58 2.93 -17.28 18.62
N LEU A 59 3.29 -16.00 18.57
CA LEU A 59 3.44 -15.17 19.77
C LEU A 59 2.10 -14.99 20.52
N SER A 60 1.03 -14.70 19.77
CA SER A 60 -0.30 -14.44 20.33
C SER A 60 -1.05 -15.71 20.75
N GLN A 61 -1.07 -16.75 19.91
CA GLN A 61 -1.84 -17.98 20.17
C GLN A 61 -1.16 -18.92 21.15
N LYS A 62 0.16 -19.12 21.04
CA LYS A 62 0.88 -20.10 21.88
C LYS A 62 1.33 -19.50 23.22
N TYR A 63 1.86 -18.28 23.19
CA TYR A 63 2.46 -17.66 24.37
C TYR A 63 1.60 -16.57 25.00
N GLY A 64 0.46 -16.20 24.37
CA GLY A 64 -0.47 -15.19 24.92
C GLY A 64 0.15 -13.80 25.08
N ALA A 65 1.20 -13.48 24.32
CA ALA A 65 1.92 -12.23 24.40
C ALA A 65 1.88 -11.48 23.06
N ASP A 66 2.10 -10.17 23.10
CA ASP A 66 2.29 -9.32 21.92
C ASP A 66 3.73 -8.75 21.92
N MET A 67 4.09 -7.91 20.96
CA MET A 67 5.39 -7.22 20.90
C MET A 67 5.63 -6.26 22.07
N ASN A 68 4.57 -5.77 22.72
CA ASN A 68 4.64 -4.74 23.76
C ASN A 68 4.39 -5.25 25.19
N THR A 69 4.01 -6.52 25.37
CA THR A 69 3.69 -7.05 26.71
C THR A 69 4.92 -6.97 27.63
N PRO A 70 4.79 -6.45 28.87
CA PRO A 70 5.91 -6.37 29.80
C PRO A 70 6.39 -7.78 30.19
N LEU A 71 7.70 -8.03 30.08
CA LEU A 71 8.31 -9.33 30.42
C LEU A 71 8.80 -9.40 31.87
N VAL A 72 8.64 -8.30 32.60
CA VAL A 72 9.11 -8.13 33.97
C VAL A 72 7.90 -7.75 34.82
N SER A 73 7.86 -8.27 36.04
CA SER A 73 6.88 -7.90 37.05
C SER A 73 7.17 -6.50 37.60
N PRO A 74 6.22 -5.83 38.27
CA PRO A 74 6.44 -4.51 38.89
C PRO A 74 7.64 -4.47 39.84
N ASP A 75 7.95 -5.59 40.49
CA ASP A 75 9.08 -5.74 41.42
C ASP A 75 10.45 -5.88 40.72
N GLY A 76 10.50 -5.86 39.38
CA GLY A 76 11.75 -5.92 38.62
C GLY A 76 12.28 -7.33 38.31
N PHE A 77 11.54 -8.38 38.66
CA PHE A 77 11.90 -9.78 38.38
C PHE A 77 11.23 -10.31 37.10
N PRO A 78 11.84 -11.28 36.39
CA PRO A 78 11.20 -11.97 35.27
C PRO A 78 9.85 -12.56 35.67
N ARG A 79 8.87 -12.42 34.79
CA ARG A 79 7.55 -13.00 34.97
C ARG A 79 7.63 -14.53 35.03
N SER A 80 6.93 -15.12 36.00
CA SER A 80 6.85 -16.57 36.19
C SER A 80 5.65 -17.21 35.49
N ASP A 81 4.64 -16.40 35.14
CA ASP A 81 3.44 -16.78 34.41
C ASP A 81 3.70 -17.06 32.92
N ILE A 82 4.83 -16.55 32.39
CA ILE A 82 5.12 -16.49 30.96
C ILE A 82 6.55 -16.91 30.71
N ASP A 83 6.80 -17.59 29.59
CA ASP A 83 8.16 -17.88 29.13
C ASP A 83 8.82 -16.63 28.52
N VAL A 84 9.47 -15.87 29.39
CA VAL A 84 10.16 -14.62 29.06
C VAL A 84 11.23 -14.81 27.99
N VAL A 85 11.94 -15.94 28.00
CA VAL A 85 13.09 -16.17 27.12
C VAL A 85 12.62 -16.39 25.70
N THR A 86 11.66 -17.31 25.47
CA THR A 86 11.14 -17.56 24.12
C THR A 86 10.47 -16.34 23.52
N ILE A 87 9.65 -15.62 24.30
CA ILE A 87 9.02 -14.39 23.82
C ILE A 87 10.07 -13.36 23.44
N ARG A 88 11.13 -13.21 24.23
CA ARG A 88 12.20 -12.26 23.89
C ARG A 88 12.89 -12.64 22.58
N LEU A 89 13.19 -13.91 22.37
CA LEU A 89 13.79 -14.40 21.12
C LEU A 89 12.86 -14.18 19.92
N LEU A 90 11.59 -14.53 20.05
CA LEU A 90 10.57 -14.31 19.02
C LEU A 90 10.44 -12.83 18.65
N ARG A 91 10.38 -11.95 19.65
CA ARG A 91 10.32 -10.50 19.42
C ARG A 91 11.56 -10.00 18.69
N VAL A 92 12.75 -10.45 19.08
CA VAL A 92 13.99 -10.08 18.40
C VAL A 92 13.96 -10.50 16.93
N GLN A 93 13.46 -11.69 16.62
CA GLN A 93 13.32 -12.15 15.23
C GLN A 93 12.30 -11.32 14.44
N ILE A 94 11.12 -11.05 15.01
CA ILE A 94 10.11 -10.19 14.38
C ILE A 94 10.70 -8.80 14.10
N ILE A 95 11.47 -8.23 15.02
CA ILE A 95 12.13 -6.93 14.84
C ILE A 95 13.14 -6.99 13.69
N ARG A 96 13.98 -8.03 13.63
CA ARG A 96 14.95 -8.23 12.53
C ARG A 96 14.23 -8.29 11.18
N LEU A 97 13.24 -9.18 11.04
CA LEU A 97 12.47 -9.32 9.81
C LEU A 97 11.72 -8.03 9.41
N ARG A 98 11.22 -7.25 10.38
CA ARG A 98 10.60 -5.95 10.09
C ARG A 98 11.61 -4.93 9.55
N ASN A 99 12.84 -4.93 10.07
CA ASN A 99 13.90 -4.08 9.55
C ASN A 99 14.30 -4.52 8.14
N ASP A 100 14.48 -5.82 7.92
CA ASP A 100 14.81 -6.38 6.60
C ASP A 100 13.71 -6.05 5.58
N TYR A 101 12.43 -6.22 5.95
CA TYR A 101 11.28 -5.84 5.13
C TYR A 101 11.31 -4.35 4.76
N LYS A 102 11.63 -3.48 5.71
CA LYS A 102 11.77 -2.04 5.46
C LYS A 102 12.89 -1.77 4.46
N ASP A 103 14.00 -2.49 4.52
CA ASP A 103 15.10 -2.33 3.58
C ASP A 103 14.76 -2.87 2.19
N VAL A 104 14.05 -3.99 2.09
CA VAL A 104 13.52 -4.52 0.82
C VAL A 104 12.59 -3.50 0.16
N LEU A 105 11.70 -2.86 0.92
CA LEU A 105 10.80 -1.83 0.40
C LEU A 105 11.56 -0.64 -0.17
N LYS A 106 12.61 -0.15 0.52
CA LYS A 106 13.45 0.95 0.00
C LYS A 106 14.10 0.58 -1.32
N VAL A 107 14.65 -0.64 -1.42
CA VAL A 107 15.29 -1.11 -2.66
C VAL A 107 14.25 -1.24 -3.77
N LEU A 108 13.06 -1.75 -3.45
CA LEU A 108 11.96 -1.89 -4.41
C LEU A 108 11.49 -0.53 -4.94
N GLU A 109 11.35 0.47 -4.06
CA GLU A 109 11.02 1.85 -4.40
C GLU A 109 12.06 2.45 -5.34
N ASN A 110 13.36 2.34 -5.01
CA ASN A 110 14.44 2.84 -5.86
C ASN A 110 14.42 2.22 -7.27
N LYS A 111 14.23 0.89 -7.38
CA LYS A 111 14.14 0.23 -8.69
C LYS A 111 12.91 0.64 -9.49
N MET A 112 11.80 0.87 -8.80
CA MET A 112 10.57 1.35 -9.42
C MET A 112 10.79 2.76 -9.99
N GLU A 113 11.44 3.66 -9.24
CA GLU A 113 11.81 4.99 -9.72
C GLU A 113 12.75 4.95 -10.92
N GLU A 114 13.74 4.06 -10.92
CA GLU A 114 14.67 3.88 -12.04
C GLU A 114 13.94 3.46 -13.32
N GLU A 115 13.01 2.51 -13.24
CA GLU A 115 12.18 2.09 -14.38
C GLU A 115 11.28 3.23 -14.87
N PHE A 116 10.65 4.00 -13.97
CA PHE A 116 9.85 5.16 -14.36
C PHE A 116 10.70 6.25 -15.04
N LYS A 117 11.91 6.52 -14.53
CA LYS A 117 12.84 7.46 -15.15
C LYS A 117 13.28 6.99 -16.54
N ARG A 118 13.49 5.68 -16.73
CA ARG A 118 13.82 5.11 -18.06
C ARG A 118 12.67 5.32 -19.05
N LEU A 119 11.44 5.02 -18.64
CA LEU A 119 10.26 5.21 -19.49
C LEU A 119 10.01 6.68 -19.85
N GLN A 120 10.21 7.60 -18.90
CA GLN A 120 10.10 9.05 -19.18
C GLN A 120 11.24 9.57 -20.07
N ALA A 121 12.42 8.96 -20.03
CA ALA A 121 13.55 9.35 -20.89
C ALA A 121 13.41 8.80 -22.31
N GLU A 122 12.69 7.69 -22.50
CA GLU A 122 12.39 7.09 -23.81
C GLU A 122 11.17 7.74 -24.51
N GLU A 123 10.41 8.60 -23.83
CA GLU A 123 9.46 9.50 -24.48
C GLU A 123 10.21 10.60 -25.25
N PRO A 124 9.89 10.85 -26.54
CA PRO A 124 10.65 11.77 -27.37
C PRO A 124 10.47 13.21 -26.87
N GLU A 125 11.61 13.76 -26.42
CA GLU A 125 12.11 15.13 -26.45
C GLU A 125 11.25 16.21 -27.17
N SER A 126 9.99 16.41 -26.74
CA SER A 126 9.12 17.47 -27.27
C SER A 126 8.37 18.27 -26.21
N ALA A 127 8.58 17.98 -24.92
CA ALA A 127 7.92 18.69 -23.80
C ALA A 127 8.90 19.31 -22.78
N LYS A 128 10.15 19.62 -23.16
CA LYS A 128 11.13 20.33 -22.31
C LYS A 128 11.31 21.78 -22.73
N LEU A 129 10.23 22.55 -22.70
CA LEU A 129 10.26 24.02 -22.80
C LEU A 129 9.19 24.59 -21.86
N ASP A 130 9.34 24.41 -20.54
CA ASP A 130 9.12 25.51 -19.59
C ASP A 130 9.56 25.11 -18.18
N ALA A 131 10.84 25.31 -17.90
CA ALA A 131 11.28 25.58 -16.55
C ALA A 131 12.12 26.85 -16.65
N THR A 132 11.64 27.95 -16.11
CA THR A 132 12.30 28.75 -15.06
C THR A 132 11.55 30.07 -14.90
N LYS A 133 10.88 30.28 -13.75
CA LYS A 133 10.93 31.54 -12.98
C LYS A 133 10.32 31.38 -11.59
N GLU A 134 11.24 31.23 -10.64
CA GLU A 134 11.34 31.94 -9.35
C GLU A 134 10.27 31.71 -8.26
N SER A 135 10.66 30.82 -7.33
CA SER A 135 10.75 31.05 -5.88
C SER A 135 10.02 32.25 -5.27
N HIS A 136 9.06 31.98 -4.38
CA HIS A 136 8.85 32.73 -3.13
C HIS A 136 8.54 31.74 -1.99
N GLN A 137 9.34 31.82 -0.92
CA GLN A 137 9.12 31.14 0.35
C GLN A 137 7.86 31.68 1.04
N LYS A 138 7.04 30.80 1.62
CA LYS A 138 6.57 30.85 3.02
C LYS A 138 5.77 29.59 3.39
N GLN A 139 6.01 29.15 4.63
CA GLN A 139 5.50 27.95 5.29
C GLN A 139 3.98 27.93 5.48
N GLY A 140 3.43 26.71 5.50
CA GLY A 140 2.08 26.40 5.96
C GLY A 140 1.68 24.97 5.57
N GLU A 141 1.97 24.02 6.44
CA GLU A 141 1.63 22.60 6.35
C GLU A 141 0.13 22.37 6.11
N MET A 142 -0.22 21.51 5.15
CA MET A 142 -1.02 20.29 5.37
C MET A 142 -1.43 19.62 4.04
N ALA A 143 -1.03 18.35 3.94
CA ALA A 143 -1.67 17.26 3.21
C ALA A 143 -1.66 17.29 1.66
N GLY A 144 -0.79 16.44 1.11
CA GLY A 144 -1.12 15.69 -0.10
C GLY A 144 -0.19 15.91 -1.28
N SER A 145 1.10 15.64 -1.13
CA SER A 145 1.92 15.12 -2.22
C SER A 145 1.33 13.77 -2.66
N ALA A 146 0.25 13.82 -3.42
CA ALA A 146 -0.28 12.65 -4.09
C ALA A 146 0.65 12.41 -5.27
N LEU A 147 1.57 11.46 -5.06
CA LEU A 147 2.13 10.58 -6.08
C LEU A 147 1.24 10.63 -7.34
N GLU A 148 1.71 11.29 -8.40
CA GLU A 148 1.05 11.26 -9.70
C GLU A 148 1.12 9.82 -10.22
N HIS A 149 0.27 8.96 -9.70
CA HIS A 149 -0.06 7.71 -10.33
C HIS A 149 -0.71 8.10 -11.66
N THR A 150 -0.01 7.84 -12.76
CA THR A 150 -0.54 7.90 -14.11
C THR A 150 -1.56 6.78 -14.25
N TYR A 151 -2.72 6.92 -13.61
CA TYR A 151 -3.82 5.99 -13.76
C TYR A 151 -4.27 6.06 -15.22
N THR A 152 -4.37 4.89 -15.85
CA THR A 152 -4.94 4.79 -17.18
C THR A 152 -6.46 4.98 -17.10
N PRO A 153 -7.08 5.67 -18.07
CA PRO A 153 -8.52 5.73 -18.14
C PRO A 153 -9.16 4.35 -18.19
N PHE A 154 -10.23 4.15 -17.42
CA PHE A 154 -10.92 2.86 -17.34
C PHE A 154 -12.36 2.91 -17.87
N ALA A 155 -12.91 4.11 -18.02
CA ALA A 155 -14.28 4.30 -18.49
C ALA A 155 -14.37 5.54 -19.38
N ILE A 156 -15.34 5.56 -20.27
CA ILE A 156 -15.65 6.71 -21.12
C ILE A 156 -17.13 7.07 -20.98
N VAL A 157 -17.39 8.37 -20.91
CA VAL A 157 -18.74 8.93 -20.91
C VAL A 157 -19.24 8.95 -22.35
N LYS A 158 -20.30 8.21 -22.64
CA LYS A 158 -20.89 8.14 -23.99
C LYS A 158 -21.98 9.16 -24.23
N GLU A 159 -22.79 9.41 -23.21
CA GLU A 159 -23.96 10.29 -23.30
C GLU A 159 -24.12 11.00 -21.95
N VAL A 160 -24.45 12.29 -22.00
CA VAL A 160 -24.80 13.10 -20.81
C VAL A 160 -26.19 13.69 -21.01
N ILE A 161 -27.05 13.53 -20.02
CA ILE A 161 -28.44 14.00 -20.07
C ILE A 161 -28.49 15.43 -19.53
N ALA A 162 -29.06 16.34 -20.33
CA ALA A 162 -29.27 17.74 -19.96
C ALA A 162 -30.17 17.88 -18.71
N GLY A 163 -29.81 18.81 -17.82
CA GLY A 163 -30.43 19.00 -16.51
C GLY A 163 -30.08 17.92 -15.48
N GLY A 164 -29.18 16.99 -15.82
CA GLY A 164 -28.76 15.90 -14.95
C GLY A 164 -27.56 16.22 -14.05
N PRO A 165 -27.31 15.37 -13.03
CA PRO A 165 -26.19 15.56 -12.09
C PRO A 165 -24.82 15.55 -12.77
N ALA A 166 -24.66 14.75 -13.84
CA ALA A 166 -23.43 14.69 -14.61
C ALA A 166 -23.16 16.00 -15.36
N GLU A 167 -24.17 16.59 -16.01
CA GLU A 167 -24.03 17.89 -16.68
C GLU A 167 -23.76 19.00 -15.65
N ALA A 168 -24.46 19.00 -14.52
CA ALA A 168 -24.23 19.95 -13.42
C ALA A 168 -22.81 19.84 -12.82
N ALA A 169 -22.23 18.65 -12.85
CA ALA A 169 -20.84 18.40 -12.47
C ALA A 169 -19.82 18.81 -13.55
N GLY A 170 -20.28 19.19 -14.73
CA GLY A 170 -19.44 19.58 -15.88
C GLY A 170 -18.86 18.40 -16.65
N LEU A 171 -19.43 17.19 -16.55
CA LEU A 171 -19.06 16.06 -17.40
C LEU A 171 -19.53 16.29 -18.84
N GLU A 172 -18.66 15.98 -19.79
CA GLU A 172 -18.96 16.05 -21.22
C GLU A 172 -18.88 14.65 -21.86
N GLU A 173 -19.48 14.51 -23.03
CA GLU A 173 -19.33 13.31 -23.85
C GLU A 173 -17.86 13.12 -24.25
N GLU A 174 -17.44 11.85 -24.35
CA GLU A 174 -16.06 11.42 -24.60
C GLU A 174 -15.05 11.71 -23.47
N ASP A 175 -15.52 12.20 -22.31
CA ASP A 175 -14.68 12.29 -21.12
C ASP A 175 -14.21 10.88 -20.68
N LYS A 176 -12.90 10.76 -20.50
CA LYS A 176 -12.24 9.53 -20.05
C LYS A 176 -12.04 9.56 -18.55
N ILE A 177 -12.68 8.69 -17.78
CA ILE A 177 -12.57 8.64 -16.32
C ILE A 177 -11.29 7.91 -15.92
N VAL A 178 -10.46 8.59 -15.14
CA VAL A 178 -9.14 8.13 -14.69
C VAL A 178 -9.18 7.65 -13.24
N LEU A 179 -9.78 8.46 -12.36
CA LEU A 179 -9.91 8.17 -10.94
C LEU A 179 -11.31 8.58 -10.48
N PHE A 180 -11.95 7.75 -9.66
CA PHE A 180 -13.28 8.00 -9.14
C PHE A 180 -13.27 7.84 -7.61
N ASP A 181 -13.76 8.87 -6.92
CA ASP A 181 -13.84 8.98 -5.45
C ASP A 181 -12.52 8.75 -4.70
N GLY A 182 -11.40 9.05 -5.36
CA GLY A 182 -10.04 8.99 -4.80
C GLY A 182 -9.38 7.62 -4.81
N ASP A 183 -10.16 6.53 -4.87
CA ASP A 183 -9.63 5.16 -4.74
C ASP A 183 -10.02 4.22 -5.89
N ILE A 184 -11.00 4.54 -6.73
CA ILE A 184 -11.43 3.67 -7.83
C ILE A 184 -10.70 4.05 -9.13
N HIS A 185 -9.92 3.12 -9.68
CA HIS A 185 -9.09 3.27 -10.88
C HIS A 185 -9.12 2.01 -11.77
N SER A 186 -8.33 1.99 -12.84
CA SER A 186 -8.33 0.91 -13.86
C SER A 186 -8.11 -0.51 -13.32
N LEU A 187 -7.34 -0.67 -12.24
CA LEU A 187 -7.01 -1.99 -11.69
C LEU A 187 -8.07 -2.54 -10.72
N ASN A 188 -8.98 -1.71 -10.20
CA ASN A 188 -9.87 -2.11 -9.11
C ASN A 188 -11.36 -1.78 -9.34
N ASN A 189 -11.74 -1.34 -10.54
CA ASN A 189 -13.12 -0.93 -10.85
C ASN A 189 -14.11 -2.09 -11.06
N GLU A 190 -13.62 -3.33 -11.25
CA GLU A 190 -14.44 -4.54 -11.45
C GLU A 190 -15.50 -4.37 -12.56
N SER A 191 -15.10 -3.94 -13.76
CA SER A 191 -16.01 -3.65 -14.87
C SER A 191 -17.10 -2.63 -14.51
N LEU A 192 -16.68 -1.53 -13.86
CA LEU A 192 -17.54 -0.45 -13.33
C LEU A 192 -18.47 -0.81 -12.17
N GLN A 193 -18.50 -2.05 -11.68
CA GLN A 193 -19.38 -2.45 -10.57
C GLN A 193 -19.12 -1.61 -9.32
N ARG A 194 -17.85 -1.39 -8.98
CA ARG A 194 -17.42 -0.59 -7.83
C ARG A 194 -17.88 0.87 -7.92
N LEU A 195 -17.87 1.44 -9.13
CA LEU A 195 -18.35 2.80 -9.38
C LEU A 195 -19.85 2.87 -9.11
N VAL A 196 -20.63 1.92 -9.64
CA VAL A 196 -22.09 1.87 -9.44
C VAL A 196 -22.44 1.73 -7.95
N GLU A 197 -21.75 0.85 -7.23
CA GLU A 197 -21.94 0.71 -5.79
C GLU A 197 -21.61 1.98 -5.01
N ARG A 198 -20.50 2.65 -5.38
CA ARG A 198 -20.08 3.89 -4.71
C ARG A 198 -21.12 4.98 -4.87
N VAL A 199 -21.63 5.15 -6.08
CA VAL A 199 -22.67 6.13 -6.42
C VAL A 199 -23.96 5.85 -5.65
N ARG A 200 -24.37 4.58 -5.51
CA ARG A 200 -25.54 4.21 -4.71
C ARG A 200 -25.35 4.52 -3.22
N ARG A 201 -24.17 4.23 -2.67
CA ARG A 201 -23.85 4.50 -1.25
C ARG A 201 -23.71 5.99 -0.94
N LYS A 202 -23.24 6.79 -1.90
CA LYS A 202 -23.03 8.24 -1.78
C LYS A 202 -24.13 9.06 -2.47
N ASN A 203 -25.38 8.60 -2.46
CA ASN A 203 -26.50 9.41 -2.97
C ASN A 203 -26.62 10.71 -2.15
N GLY A 204 -26.66 11.86 -2.83
CA GLY A 204 -26.71 13.19 -2.22
C GLY A 204 -25.39 13.73 -1.68
N LEU A 205 -24.28 12.97 -1.80
CA LEU A 205 -22.94 13.37 -1.34
C LEU A 205 -22.01 13.69 -2.52
N ASN A 206 -21.02 14.55 -2.27
CA ASN A 206 -20.03 14.91 -3.29
C ASN A 206 -19.03 13.77 -3.50
N ILE A 207 -18.78 13.46 -4.77
CA ILE A 207 -17.81 12.48 -5.23
C ILE A 207 -16.79 13.23 -6.09
N LEU A 208 -15.51 13.21 -5.70
CA LEU A 208 -14.45 13.76 -6.55
C LEU A 208 -14.07 12.75 -7.62
N MET A 209 -13.89 13.20 -8.85
CA MET A 209 -13.40 12.37 -9.94
C MET A 209 -12.40 13.13 -10.80
N LYS A 210 -11.43 12.40 -11.35
CA LYS A 210 -10.45 12.92 -12.30
C LYS A 210 -10.79 12.35 -13.68
N VAL A 211 -10.98 13.23 -14.65
CA VAL A 211 -11.25 12.88 -16.05
C VAL A 211 -10.17 13.44 -16.97
N GLN A 212 -10.02 12.84 -18.14
CA GLN A 212 -9.15 13.31 -19.21
C GLN A 212 -10.02 13.76 -20.39
N ARG A 213 -9.99 15.06 -20.68
CA ARG A 213 -10.71 15.72 -21.78
C ARG A 213 -9.70 16.32 -22.74
N ARG A 214 -9.69 15.88 -24.00
CA ARG A 214 -8.76 16.38 -25.04
C ARG A 214 -7.30 16.41 -24.54
N GLU A 215 -6.84 15.30 -23.94
CA GLU A 215 -5.51 15.13 -23.34
C GLU A 215 -5.20 16.01 -22.11
N LYS A 216 -6.18 16.74 -21.57
CA LYS A 216 -6.04 17.49 -20.31
C LYS A 216 -6.73 16.77 -19.16
N SER A 217 -6.04 16.66 -18.04
CA SER A 217 -6.64 16.17 -16.78
C SER A 217 -7.47 17.26 -16.12
N ILE A 218 -8.73 16.96 -15.81
CA ILE A 218 -9.70 17.85 -15.16
C ILE A 218 -10.25 17.14 -13.93
N ASN A 219 -10.27 17.83 -12.79
CA ASN A 219 -10.93 17.34 -11.58
C ASN A 219 -12.37 17.87 -11.53
N LEU A 220 -13.34 16.97 -11.44
CA LEU A 220 -14.76 17.29 -11.36
C LEU A 220 -15.33 16.79 -10.03
N THR A 221 -16.38 17.44 -9.55
CA THR A 221 -17.12 17.00 -8.37
C THR A 221 -18.54 16.63 -8.78
N LEU A 222 -18.85 15.34 -8.71
CA LEU A 222 -20.14 14.78 -9.06
C LEU A 222 -20.97 14.54 -7.81
N ARG A 223 -22.21 15.03 -7.79
CA ARG A 223 -23.13 14.79 -6.68
C ARG A 223 -24.32 13.96 -7.17
N PRO A 224 -24.35 12.64 -6.91
CA PRO A 224 -25.46 11.81 -7.33
C PRO A 224 -26.77 12.28 -6.68
N THR A 225 -27.87 12.28 -7.43
CA THR A 225 -29.21 12.56 -6.93
C THR A 225 -30.23 11.81 -7.77
N ASP A 226 -31.35 11.42 -7.18
CA ASP A 226 -32.53 10.88 -7.85
C ASP A 226 -33.58 11.95 -8.19
N GLN A 227 -33.44 13.17 -7.67
CA GLN A 227 -34.41 14.27 -7.79
C GLN A 227 -34.16 15.21 -8.97
N TRP A 228 -33.82 14.68 -10.14
CA TRP A 228 -33.50 15.49 -11.34
C TRP A 228 -34.39 15.18 -12.55
N GLY A 229 -35.43 14.34 -12.36
CA GLY A 229 -36.44 14.07 -13.38
C GLY A 229 -36.04 13.05 -14.46
N GLY A 230 -34.87 12.44 -14.37
CA GLY A 230 -34.39 11.39 -15.27
C GLY A 230 -34.24 10.02 -14.61
N LYS A 231 -33.78 9.03 -15.39
CA LYS A 231 -33.56 7.66 -14.90
C LYS A 231 -32.19 7.53 -14.26
N GLY A 232 -32.15 7.09 -13.00
CA GLY A 232 -30.91 6.79 -12.28
C GLY A 232 -30.34 7.98 -11.50
N LEU A 233 -29.12 7.81 -10.96
CA LEU A 233 -28.53 8.74 -9.97
C LEU A 233 -27.54 9.76 -10.56
N LEU A 234 -27.08 9.54 -11.80
CA LEU A 234 -26.01 10.34 -12.40
C LEU A 234 -26.45 11.13 -13.63
N GLY A 235 -27.39 10.60 -14.41
CA GLY A 235 -27.79 11.22 -15.68
C GLY A 235 -26.73 11.15 -16.78
N CYS A 236 -25.86 10.14 -16.76
CA CYS A 236 -24.94 9.87 -17.85
C CYS A 236 -24.80 8.36 -18.12
N ARG A 237 -24.36 8.03 -19.33
CA ARG A 237 -24.02 6.68 -19.75
C ARG A 237 -22.51 6.49 -19.74
N ILE A 238 -22.02 5.69 -18.81
CA ILE A 238 -20.61 5.36 -18.70
C ILE A 238 -20.40 3.94 -19.23
N VAL A 239 -19.43 3.75 -20.12
CA VAL A 239 -19.05 2.44 -20.65
C VAL A 239 -17.59 2.13 -20.30
N PRO A 240 -17.24 0.87 -20.00
CA PRO A 240 -15.86 0.50 -19.75
C PRO A 240 -15.03 0.66 -21.02
N ILE A 241 -13.78 1.11 -20.86
CA ILE A 241 -12.80 1.05 -21.94
C ILE A 241 -12.26 -0.38 -21.89
N ASN A 242 -12.70 -1.24 -22.81
CA ASN A 242 -12.16 -2.57 -22.92
C ASN A 242 -10.68 -2.44 -23.31
N SER A 243 -9.79 -2.95 -22.45
CA SER A 243 -8.40 -3.22 -22.79
C SER A 243 -8.21 -4.71 -23.08
#